data_AF-A0AA39J6W0-F1
#
_entry.id   AF-A0AA39J6W0-F1
#
_cell.length_a   1.000
_cell.length_b   1.000
_cell.length_c   1.000
_cell.angle_alpha   90.00
_cell.angle_beta   90.00
_cell.angle_gamma   90.00
#
_symmetry.space_group_name_H-M   'P 1'
#
loop_
_entity.id
_entity.type
_entity.pdbx_description
1 polymer ?
#
loop_
_entity_poly.entity_id
_entity_poly.type
_entity_poly.pdbx_seq_one_letter_code
_entity_poly.pdbx_strand_id
1 'polypeptide(L)'
;MLDDDGQWPPEGISLREVTLSAFAETGQPESSIIVPKQRAYTGSAPVISSRLADTPCAILGIQGLLDQLNTTLGTSHTLDTPSLSSLLEDCITNDYDFGTAYGRLRPI
;
A
#
# COMPACT_ATOMS: atom_id res chain seq x y z
N MET A 1 14.95 16.42 25.00
CA MET A 1 13.78 16.13 24.15
C MET A 1 14.32 16.07 22.74
N LEU A 2 14.53 14.88 22.22
CA LEU A 2 14.93 14.64 20.83
C LEU A 2 13.77 13.90 20.19
N ASP A 3 13.31 14.45 19.09
CA ASP A 3 12.22 13.95 18.26
C ASP A 3 12.57 12.55 17.74
N ASP A 4 11.82 11.56 18.22
CA ASP A 4 11.83 10.17 17.76
C ASP A 4 10.84 10.07 16.59
N ASP A 5 11.22 10.62 15.44
CA ASP A 5 10.45 10.52 14.19
C ASP A 5 11.13 9.50 13.26
N GLY A 6 10.53 8.32 13.14
CA GLY A 6 10.65 7.55 11.90
C GLY A 6 11.41 6.23 11.91
N GLN A 7 11.60 5.54 13.04
CA GLN A 7 12.15 4.18 13.00
C GLN A 7 11.07 3.13 12.65
N TRP A 8 10.59 3.19 11.40
CA TRP A 8 9.89 2.08 10.75
C TRP A 8 10.74 1.62 9.54
N PRO A 9 10.92 0.30 9.28
CA PRO A 9 10.20 -0.84 9.82
C PRO A 9 10.88 -1.53 11.03
N PRO A 10 10.15 -2.38 11.77
CA PRO A 10 10.72 -3.20 12.85
C PRO A 10 11.83 -4.08 12.30
N GLU A 11 12.88 -4.29 13.11
CA GLU A 11 14.03 -5.09 12.75
C GLU A 11 13.59 -6.50 12.32
N GLY A 12 13.80 -6.85 11.05
CA GLY A 12 13.52 -8.18 10.51
C GLY A 12 12.75 -8.22 9.19
N ILE A 13 12.08 -7.14 8.76
CA ILE A 13 11.42 -7.07 7.45
C ILE A 13 12.32 -6.32 6.45
N SER A 14 13.10 -7.06 5.65
CA SER A 14 13.81 -6.48 4.51
C SER A 14 12.83 -6.32 3.34
N LEU A 15 12.22 -5.14 3.22
CA LEU A 15 11.40 -4.80 2.08
C LEU A 15 12.30 -4.42 0.89
N ARG A 16 11.90 -4.89 -0.30
CA ARG A 16 12.60 -4.57 -1.55
C ARG A 16 12.49 -3.07 -1.81
N GLU A 17 13.62 -2.43 -2.13
CA GLU A 17 13.62 -1.06 -2.62
C GLU A 17 12.84 -0.99 -3.95
N VAL A 18 11.89 -0.07 -4.01
CA VAL A 18 11.01 0.16 -5.15
C VAL A 18 11.10 1.61 -5.59
N THR A 19 11.04 1.82 -6.90
CA THR A 19 10.97 3.14 -7.51
C THR A 19 9.60 3.32 -8.17
N LEU A 20 8.89 4.37 -7.76
CA LEU A 20 7.70 4.87 -8.44
C LEU A 20 8.04 6.20 -9.09
N SER A 21 7.60 6.43 -10.32
CA SER A 21 7.78 7.73 -10.98
C SER A 21 6.47 8.19 -11.59
N ALA A 22 6.28 9.51 -11.63
CA ALA A 22 5.10 10.10 -12.25
C ALA A 22 4.98 9.69 -13.72
N PHE A 23 6.09 9.50 -14.43
CA PHE A 23 6.07 9.01 -15.79
C PHE A 23 5.51 7.59 -15.90
N ALA A 24 5.95 6.66 -15.06
CA ALA A 24 5.44 5.29 -15.07
C ALA A 24 3.95 5.24 -14.67
N GLU A 25 3.52 6.11 -13.75
CA GLU A 25 2.18 6.10 -13.17
C GLU A 25 1.16 6.87 -14.01
N THR A 26 1.58 7.92 -14.73
CA THR A 26 0.66 8.86 -15.43
C THR A 26 1.04 9.14 -16.88
N GLY A 27 2.22 8.70 -17.33
CA GLY A 27 2.80 9.04 -18.64
C GLY A 27 3.31 10.48 -18.76
N GLN A 28 3.20 11.29 -17.70
CA GLN A 28 3.65 12.68 -17.71
C GLN A 28 5.14 12.79 -17.32
N PRO A 29 5.89 13.73 -17.92
CA PRO A 29 7.28 13.95 -17.51
C PRO A 29 7.35 14.41 -16.06
N GLU A 30 8.34 13.95 -15.30
CA GLU A 30 8.47 14.32 -13.87
C GLU A 30 8.57 15.84 -13.68
N SER A 31 9.17 16.55 -14.63
CA SER A 31 9.31 18.01 -14.61
C SER A 31 7.96 18.76 -14.65
N SER A 32 6.89 18.15 -15.17
CA SER A 32 5.56 18.77 -15.19
C SER A 32 4.81 18.65 -13.87
N ILE A 33 5.27 17.80 -12.94
CA ILE A 33 4.68 17.68 -11.61
C ILE A 33 5.17 18.83 -10.73
N ILE A 34 4.22 19.65 -10.27
CA ILE A 34 4.49 20.86 -9.48
C ILE A 34 5.10 20.49 -8.13
N VAL A 35 4.67 19.38 -7.52
CA VAL A 35 5.12 18.93 -6.20
C VAL A 35 6.34 18.01 -6.37
N PRO A 36 7.57 18.43 -6.00
CA PRO A 36 8.77 17.65 -6.28
C PRO A 36 8.77 16.26 -5.67
N LYS A 37 8.18 16.10 -4.48
CA LYS A 37 8.06 14.81 -3.78
C LYS A 37 7.08 13.82 -4.44
N GLN A 38 6.26 14.26 -5.40
CA GLN A 38 5.37 13.39 -6.19
C GLN A 38 5.99 12.98 -7.53
N ARG A 39 7.16 13.51 -7.89
CA ARG A 39 7.84 13.21 -9.17
C ARG A 39 8.34 11.78 -9.22
N ALA A 40 9.01 11.38 -8.17
CA ALA A 40 9.50 10.03 -8.00
C ALA A 40 9.66 9.74 -6.51
N TYR A 41 9.41 8.49 -6.16
CA TYR A 41 9.74 7.91 -4.88
C TYR A 41 10.73 6.78 -5.13
N THR A 42 11.80 6.72 -4.35
CA THR A 42 12.66 5.54 -4.27
C THR A 42 12.91 5.23 -2.81
N GLY A 43 12.60 4.01 -2.40
CA GLY A 43 12.80 3.58 -1.03
C GLY A 43 12.21 2.21 -0.77
N SER A 44 12.40 1.75 0.47
CA SER A 44 11.96 0.44 0.94
C SER A 44 10.65 0.50 1.73
N ALA A 45 10.06 1.67 1.93
CA ALA A 45 8.78 1.73 2.62
C ALA A 45 7.69 1.08 1.75
N PRO A 46 6.69 0.43 2.36
CA PRO A 46 5.52 -0.05 1.64
C PRO A 46 4.88 1.07 0.83
N VAL A 47 4.94 0.99 -0.49
CA VAL A 47 4.30 1.94 -1.40
C VAL A 47 3.46 1.21 -2.41
N ILE A 48 2.35 1.84 -2.79
CA ILE A 48 1.39 1.33 -3.77
C ILE A 48 1.39 2.27 -4.97
N SER A 49 1.22 1.70 -6.18
CA SER A 49 0.97 2.51 -7.37
C SER A 49 -0.43 3.12 -7.31
N SER A 50 -0.63 4.24 -8.02
CA SER A 50 -1.93 4.87 -8.22
C SER A 50 -2.93 3.87 -8.79
N ARG A 51 -2.53 3.13 -9.84
CA ARG A 51 -3.37 2.11 -10.45
C ARG A 51 -3.83 1.06 -9.44
N LEU A 52 -2.94 0.61 -8.57
CA LEU A 52 -3.32 -0.35 -7.55
C LEU A 52 -4.24 0.29 -6.51
N ALA A 53 -3.88 1.48 -6.01
CA ALA A 53 -4.66 2.22 -5.03
C ALA A 53 -6.11 2.44 -5.49
N ASP A 54 -6.30 2.78 -6.78
CA ASP A 54 -7.60 3.06 -7.39
C ASP A 54 -8.37 1.79 -7.77
N THR A 55 -7.81 0.59 -7.56
CA THR A 55 -8.50 -0.67 -7.88
C THR A 55 -9.55 -0.97 -6.80
N PRO A 56 -10.85 -1.08 -7.15
CA PRO A 56 -11.89 -1.48 -6.19
C PRO A 56 -11.59 -2.85 -5.57
N CYS A 57 -11.77 -2.96 -4.25
CA CYS A 57 -11.55 -4.21 -3.52
C CYS A 57 -12.40 -5.36 -4.08
N ALA A 58 -13.62 -5.05 -4.57
CA ALA A 58 -14.51 -6.02 -5.19
C ALA A 58 -13.93 -6.69 -6.45
N ILE A 59 -13.05 -6.00 -7.20
CA ILE A 59 -12.39 -6.57 -8.38
C ILE A 59 -11.32 -7.61 -7.97
N LEU A 60 -10.62 -7.36 -6.86
CA LEU A 60 -9.58 -8.25 -6.34
C LEU A 60 -10.18 -9.48 -5.64
N GLY A 61 -11.35 -9.32 -5.03
CA GLY A 61 -11.93 -10.32 -4.13
C GLY A 61 -11.13 -10.48 -2.84
N ILE A 62 -11.64 -11.28 -1.91
CA ILE A 62 -11.05 -11.40 -0.55
C ILE A 62 -9.60 -11.90 -0.61
N GLN A 63 -9.35 -12.98 -1.38
CA GLN A 63 -8.02 -13.56 -1.49
C GLN A 63 -7.05 -12.61 -2.20
N GLY A 64 -7.45 -12.00 -3.31
CA GLY A 64 -6.60 -11.06 -4.05
C GLY A 64 -6.26 -9.82 -3.22
N LEU A 65 -7.22 -9.32 -2.44
CA LEU A 65 -6.99 -8.21 -1.51
C LEU A 65 -5.96 -8.57 -0.44
N LEU A 66 -6.09 -9.76 0.17
CA LEU A 66 -5.13 -10.25 1.16
C LEU A 66 -3.72 -10.43 0.58
N ASP A 67 -3.62 -11.07 -0.58
CA ASP A 67 -2.33 -11.35 -1.24
C ASP A 67 -1.59 -10.04 -1.56
N GLN A 68 -2.34 -9.04 -2.02
CA GLN A 68 -1.80 -7.74 -2.37
C GLN A 68 -1.39 -6.93 -1.13
N LEU A 69 -2.15 -7.00 -0.03
CA LEU A 69 -1.77 -6.41 1.26
C LEU A 69 -0.51 -7.08 1.82
N ASN A 70 -0.47 -8.41 1.82
CA ASN A 70 0.70 -9.18 2.26
C ASN A 70 1.96 -8.83 1.46
N THR A 71 1.83 -8.76 0.14
CA THR A 71 2.93 -8.38 -0.74
C THR A 71 3.42 -6.95 -0.46
N THR A 72 2.49 -6.02 -0.26
CA THR A 72 2.82 -4.60 -0.05
C THR A 72 3.43 -4.36 1.32
N LEU A 73 2.89 -4.99 2.38
CA LEU A 73 3.30 -4.81 3.76
C LEU A 73 4.45 -5.75 4.19
N GLY A 74 4.82 -6.72 3.34
CA GLY A 74 5.80 -7.74 3.70
C GLY A 74 5.32 -8.71 4.77
N THR A 75 4.01 -8.97 4.82
CA THR A 75 3.38 -9.88 5.79
C THR A 75 2.98 -11.20 5.14
N SER A 76 2.62 -12.19 5.96
CA SER A 76 2.22 -13.53 5.50
C SER A 76 0.94 -14.00 6.19
N HIS A 77 -0.04 -13.10 6.33
CA HIS A 77 -1.32 -13.41 6.97
C HIS A 77 -2.15 -14.35 6.10
N THR A 78 -2.97 -15.18 6.75
CA THR A 78 -3.93 -16.08 6.10
C THR A 78 -5.35 -15.72 6.51
N LEU A 79 -6.34 -16.20 5.76
CA LEU A 79 -7.76 -16.02 6.07
C LEU A 79 -8.22 -16.79 7.31
N ASP A 80 -7.36 -17.62 7.90
CA ASP A 80 -7.64 -18.36 9.14
C ASP A 80 -7.81 -17.42 10.36
N THR A 81 -7.44 -16.14 10.21
CA THR A 81 -7.64 -15.10 11.23
C THR A 81 -9.05 -14.49 11.06
N PRO A 82 -10.03 -14.79 11.93
CA PRO A 82 -11.42 -14.41 11.68
C PRO A 82 -11.64 -12.90 11.63
N SER A 83 -10.92 -12.14 12.46
CA SER A 83 -10.98 -10.67 12.45
C SER A 83 -10.48 -10.07 11.14
N LEU A 84 -9.46 -10.69 10.51
CA LEU A 84 -8.95 -10.23 9.24
C LEU A 84 -9.93 -10.51 8.11
N SER A 85 -10.49 -11.72 8.04
CA SER A 85 -11.49 -12.06 7.01
C SER A 85 -12.68 -11.10 7.04
N SER A 86 -13.21 -10.81 8.23
CA SER A 86 -14.33 -9.87 8.39
C SER A 86 -13.97 -8.45 7.96
N LEU A 87 -12.75 -7.97 8.22
CA LEU A 87 -12.29 -6.65 7.77
C LEU A 87 -12.15 -6.57 6.25
N LEU A 88 -11.66 -7.64 5.60
CA LEU A 88 -11.54 -7.70 4.14
C LEU A 88 -12.92 -7.74 3.48
N GLU A 89 -13.87 -8.48 4.07
CA GLU A 89 -15.27 -8.49 3.64
C GLU A 89 -15.94 -7.11 3.78
N ASP A 90 -15.66 -6.40 4.87
CA ASP A 90 -16.14 -5.03 5.08
C ASP A 90 -15.60 -4.07 4.01
N CYS A 91 -14.32 -4.19 3.63
CA CYS A 91 -13.75 -3.37 2.55
C CYS A 91 -14.46 -3.58 1.21
N ILE A 92 -14.84 -4.82 0.90
CA ILE A 92 -15.58 -5.14 -0.33
C ILE A 92 -17.02 -4.64 -0.24
N THR A 93 -17.69 -4.87 0.90
CA THR A 93 -19.11 -4.53 1.09
C THR A 93 -19.34 -3.02 1.07
N ASN A 94 -18.37 -2.23 1.54
CA ASN A 94 -18.42 -0.78 1.51
C ASN A 94 -17.86 -0.15 0.22
N ASP A 95 -17.56 -0.95 -0.80
CA ASP A 95 -17.04 -0.50 -2.10
C ASP A 95 -15.74 0.34 -1.98
N TYR A 96 -14.87 -0.04 -1.05
CA TYR A 96 -13.59 0.62 -0.90
C TYR A 96 -12.64 0.24 -2.03
N ASP A 97 -11.80 1.20 -2.40
CA ASP A 97 -10.61 0.95 -3.20
C ASP A 97 -9.47 0.37 -2.35
N PHE A 98 -8.46 -0.17 -3.01
CA PHE A 98 -7.31 -0.76 -2.35
C PHE A 98 -6.55 0.27 -1.51
N GLY A 99 -6.47 1.53 -1.95
CA GLY A 99 -5.78 2.60 -1.24
C GLY A 99 -6.41 2.89 0.13
N THR A 100 -7.74 2.90 0.19
CA THR A 100 -8.52 3.08 1.42
C THR A 100 -8.34 1.90 2.36
N ALA A 101 -8.42 0.67 1.84
CA ALA A 101 -8.18 -0.54 2.63
C ALA A 101 -6.75 -0.56 3.19
N TYR A 102 -5.76 -0.27 2.34
CA TYR A 102 -4.36 -0.16 2.72
C TYR A 102 -4.15 0.88 3.82
N GLY A 103 -4.73 2.08 3.69
CA GLY A 103 -4.61 3.13 4.70
C GLY A 103 -5.20 2.75 6.06
N ARG A 104 -6.27 1.94 6.08
CA ARG A 104 -6.89 1.45 7.33
C ARG A 104 -6.12 0.31 7.99
N LEU A 105 -5.46 -0.54 7.20
CA LEU A 105 -4.84 -1.78 7.66
C LEU A 105 -3.33 -1.67 7.85
N ARG A 106 -2.71 -0.60 7.34
CA ARG A 106 -1.29 -0.32 7.56
C ARG A 106 -1.06 -0.06 9.06
N PRO A 107 -0.13 -0.80 9.71
CA PRO A 107 0.27 -0.51 11.08
C PRO A 107 0.76 0.93 11.23
N ILE A 108 0.43 1.56 12.35
CA ILE A 108 0.92 2.90 12.74
C ILE A 108 2.26 2.75 13.46
#